data_AF-A0AAI8L1Q5-F1
#
_entry.id   AF-A0AAI8L1Q5-F1
#
_cell.length_a   1.000
_cell.length_b   1.000
_cell.length_c   1.000
_cell.angle_alpha   90.00
_cell.angle_beta   90.00
_cell.angle_gamma   90.00
#
_symmetry.space_group_name_H-M   'P 1'
#
loop_
_entity.id
_entity.type
_entity.pdbx_description
1 polymer ?
#
loop_
_entity_poly.entity_id
_entity_poly.type
_entity_poly.pdbx_seq_one_letter_code
_entity_poly.pdbx_strand_id
1 'polypeptide(L)' 'MGILTAVLPYLNSAQAAHPAYRRSLEHPREMGVLIGAYEPHKPKAGGGADRYR' A
#
# COMPACT_ATOMS: atom_id res chain seq x y z
N MET A 1 -2.88 -2.73 -22.80
CA MET A 1 -2.79 -1.46 -22.05
C MET A 1 -4.09 -0.70 -22.25
N GLY A 2 -4.83 -0.36 -21.18
CA GLY A 2 -6.12 0.34 -21.34
C GLY A 2 -7.10 0.23 -20.16
N ILE A 3 -6.78 -0.57 -19.14
CA ILE A 3 -7.57 -0.63 -17.90
C ILE A 3 -6.86 0.24 -16.87
N LEU A 4 -7.59 1.15 -16.24
CA LEU A 4 -7.10 1.91 -15.09
C LEU A 4 -6.94 0.95 -13.92
N THR A 5 -5.70 0.77 -13.48
CA THR A 5 -5.39 -0.07 -12.32
C THR A 5 -5.15 0.81 -11.11
N ALA A 6 -5.84 0.52 -10.01
CA ALA A 6 -5.61 1.14 -8.72
C ALA A 6 -5.34 0.04 -7.69
N VAL A 7 -4.42 0.30 -6.77
CA VAL A 7 -4.16 -0.55 -5.61
C VAL A 7 -4.22 0.28 -4.34
N LEU A 8 -4.80 -0.30 -3.30
CA LEU A 8 -4.70 0.23 -1.96
C LEU A 8 -3.75 -0.71 -1.19
N PRO A 9 -2.57 -0.24 -0.76
CA PRO A 9 -1.72 -1.02 0.11
C PRO A 9 -2.32 -1.11 1.51
N TYR A 10 -2.36 -2.31 2.08
CA TYR A 10 -2.76 -2.53 3.47
C TYR A 10 -1.65 -3.26 4.21
N LEU A 11 -0.88 -2.50 4.99
CA LEU A 11 0.26 -3.02 5.73
C LEU A 11 0.45 -2.22 7.02
N ASN A 12 1.21 -2.80 7.94
CA ASN A 12 1.56 -2.13 9.17
C ASN A 12 2.77 -1.19 9.00
N SER A 13 2.99 -0.32 9.98
CA SER A 13 4.07 0.68 9.93
C SER A 13 5.48 0.09 9.91
N ALA A 14 5.69 -1.10 10.50
CA ALA A 14 6.97 -1.79 10.43
C ALA A 14 7.28 -2.30 9.02
N GLN A 15 6.26 -2.81 8.32
CA GLN A 15 6.37 -3.19 6.91
C GLN A 15 6.57 -1.97 6.01
N ALA A 16 5.90 -0.85 6.31
CA ALA A 16 5.98 0.37 5.52
C ALA A 16 7.35 1.06 5.64
N ALA A 17 8.00 0.91 6.80
CA ALA A 17 9.35 1.39 7.05
C ALA A 17 10.42 0.58 6.30
N HIS A 18 10.09 -0.58 5.73
CA HIS A 18 11.05 -1.42 5.04
C HIS A 18 11.47 -0.81 3.69
N PRO A 19 12.77 -0.73 3.36
CA PRO A 19 13.24 -0.12 2.10
C PRO A 19 12.65 -0.75 0.83
N ALA A 20 12.38 -2.06 0.87
CA ALA A 20 11.75 -2.74 -0.26
C ALA A 20 10.33 -2.24 -0.55
N TYR A 21 9.57 -1.78 0.45
CA TYR A 21 8.22 -1.27 0.22
C TYR A 21 8.22 -0.05 -0.69
N ARG A 22 9.14 0.90 -0.45
CA ARG A 22 9.32 2.07 -1.32
C ARG A 22 9.66 1.64 -2.75
N ARG A 23 10.59 0.70 -2.90
CA ARG A 23 11.02 0.17 -4.21
C ARG A 23 9.89 -0.57 -4.94
N SER A 24 9.08 -1.33 -4.22
CA SER A 24 7.93 -2.07 -4.79
C SER A 24 6.85 -1.16 -5.34
N LEU A 25 6.78 0.11 -4.92
CA LEU A 25 5.82 1.09 -5.43
C LEU A 25 6.35 1.90 -6.63
N GLU A 26 7.67 1.95 -6.85
CA GLU A 26 8.27 2.72 -7.94
C GLU A 26 7.81 2.18 -9.31
N HIS A 27 7.95 0.88 -9.53
CA HIS A 27 7.61 0.28 -10.82
C HIS A 27 6.09 0.33 -11.17
N PRO A 28 5.16 0.03 -10.24
CA PRO A 28 3.73 0.25 -10.49
C PRO A 28 3.38 1.71 -10.79
N ARG A 29 4.02 2.68 -10.13
CA ARG A 29 3.81 4.11 -10.40
C ARG A 29 4.26 4.47 -11.82
N GLU A 30 5.41 3.97 -12.26
CA GLU A 30 5.90 4.15 -13.63
C GLU A 30 4.92 3.59 -14.67
N MET A 31 4.23 2.51 -14.35
CA MET A 31 3.18 1.92 -15.20
C MET A 31 1.83 2.64 -15.14
N GLY A 32 1.71 3.73 -14.37
CA GLY A 32 0.47 4.49 -14.23
C GLY A 32 -0.55 3.87 -13.26
N VAL A 33 -0.12 2.95 -12.39
CA VAL A 33 -0.98 2.40 -11.33
C VAL A 33 -1.23 3.46 -10.26
N LEU A 34 -2.49 3.70 -9.93
CA LEU A 34 -2.88 4.59 -8.84
C LEU A 34 -2.64 3.90 -7.49
N ILE A 35 -1.91 4.56 -6.59
CA ILE A 35 -1.61 4.03 -5.24
C ILE A 35 -2.38 4.83 -4.19
N GLY A 36 -3.22 4.16 -3.41
CA GLY A 36 -3.98 4.79 -2.32
C GLY A 36 -3.10 5.34 -1.19
N ALA A 37 -3.58 6.39 -0.53
CA ALA A 37 -2.88 7.10 0.55
C ALA A 37 -3.12 6.51 1.95
N TYR A 38 -3.45 5.23 2.06
CA TYR A 38 -3.75 4.59 3.34
C TYR A 38 -2.56 4.69 4.30
N GLU A 39 -2.82 5.18 5.51
CA GLU A 39 -1.79 5.33 6.53
C GLU A 39 -1.51 3.96 7.21
N PRO A 40 -0.26 3.47 7.18
CA PRO A 40 0.08 2.17 7.77
C PRO A 40 -0.30 2.09 9.26
N HIS A 41 -0.99 1.01 9.63
CA HIS A 41 -1.46 0.83 11.01
C HIS A 41 -0.34 0.36 11.95
N LYS A 42 -0.54 0.50 13.26
CA LYS A 42 0.44 -0.01 14.25
C LYS A 42 0.59 -1.53 14.13
N PRO A 43 1.80 -2.11 14.26
CA PRO A 43 1.99 -3.55 14.23
C PRO A 43 1.16 -4.24 15.31
N LYS A 44 0.58 -5.40 14.96
CA LYS A 44 -0.29 -6.18 15.85
C LYS A 44 -1.52 -5.42 16.36
N ALA A 45 -1.90 -4.30 15.75
CA ALA A 45 -3.22 -3.71 15.97
C ALA A 45 -4.25 -4.68 15.38
N GLY A 46 -4.86 -5.52 16.23
CA GLY A 46 -6.00 -6.34 15.84
C GLY A 46 -7.10 -5.47 15.24
N GLY A 47 -7.78 -5.99 14.22
CA GLY A 47 -8.95 -5.34 13.60
C GLY A 47 -8.66 -4.27 12.55
N GLY A 48 -7.42 -4.13 12.07
CA GLY A 48 -7.17 -3.15 11.00
C GLY A 48 -7.85 -3.54 9.66
N ALA A 49 -8.14 -4.83 9.42
CA ALA A 49 -8.94 -5.26 8.28
C ALA A 49 -10.41 -4.84 8.40
N ASP A 50 -10.92 -4.67 9.62
CA ASP A 50 -12.33 -4.32 9.88
C ASP A 50 -12.65 -2.86 9.55
N ARG A 51 -11.62 -2.01 9.43
CA ARG A 51 -11.74 -0.58 9.04
C ARG A 51 -11.18 -0.28 7.65
N TYR A 52 -10.66 -1.29 6.97
CA TYR A 52 -10.10 -1.13 5.64
C TYR A 52 -11.24 -1.05 4.61
N ARG A 53 -11.44 0.14 4.02
CA ARG A 53 -12.41 0.42 2.96
C ARG A 53 -11.75 1.20 1.84
#